data_AF-A0A0S8DRL4-F1
#
_entry.id   AF-A0A0S8DRL4-F1
#
_cell.length_a   1.000
_cell.length_b   1.000
_cell.length_c   1.000
_cell.angle_alpha   90.00
_cell.angle_beta   90.00
_cell.angle_gamma   90.00
#
_symmetry.space_group_name_H-M   'P 1'
#
loop_
_entity.id
_entity.type
_entity.pdbx_description
1 polymer ?
#
loop_
_entity_poly.entity_id
_entity_poly.type
_entity_poly.pdbx_seq_one_letter_code
_entity_poly.pdbx_strand_id
1 'polypeptide(L)'
;MIVGLAFSAVSRAEVITYPGPAGETSSSNWQVQAGGQKVDVYAARVLDPPFAGKQWDYGGDYSFANFDMSGRVEVRIVSKQSLKNLVIRPRSFAIQPTVEDDHTLVLTLEEPRKLSIEPDGRKAPLLLFANPLETDEVRSNDENVVYFGPGVQKPEKIVLESNQTLYLAGGSVVKAEVLARGNNIRICGRGILDGSDWQWRKGPVGNLIAVRNSTNVEITGITLRGSSHWSIVPKHCQGVTIRNVKLCNSRVQNDDGINPCNSQDVLITDCFIRSDDDCVALKGLDFGGRNNNVERITVENCILWCDRARIFLLGHESRAQYMRNITLRNLDIIHFTMTPFLLEPGEDMRLQDITIEDIRIHGEGQRQFIRLRPVVNQY
;
A
#
# COMPACT_ATOMS: atom_id res chain seq x y z
N MET A 1 -15.72 -8.96 -52.26
CA MET A 1 -15.02 -9.33 -51.02
C MET A 1 -14.24 -8.10 -50.57
N ILE A 2 -14.84 -7.27 -49.71
CA ILE A 2 -14.22 -6.04 -49.21
C ILE A 2 -13.52 -6.42 -47.90
N VAL A 3 -12.20 -6.48 -47.94
CA VAL A 3 -11.37 -6.67 -46.75
C VAL A 3 -11.30 -5.31 -46.06
N GLY A 4 -12.09 -5.13 -45.00
CA GLY A 4 -11.97 -3.99 -44.11
C GLY A 4 -10.68 -4.12 -43.31
N LEU A 5 -9.69 -3.29 -43.61
CA LEU A 5 -8.56 -3.07 -42.71
C LEU A 5 -9.09 -2.35 -41.47
N ALA A 6 -9.25 -3.10 -40.39
CA ALA A 6 -9.39 -2.52 -39.06
C ALA A 6 -8.03 -1.91 -38.67
N PHE A 7 -7.90 -0.59 -38.81
CA PHE A 7 -6.83 0.14 -38.14
C PHE A 7 -7.12 0.10 -36.65
N SER A 8 -6.44 -0.78 -35.92
CA SER A 8 -6.31 -0.64 -34.47
C SER A 8 -5.51 0.63 -34.22
N ALA A 9 -6.17 1.68 -33.73
CA ALA A 9 -5.47 2.85 -33.23
C ALA A 9 -4.59 2.40 -32.06
N VAL A 10 -3.29 2.21 -32.31
CA VAL A 10 -2.32 2.00 -31.25
C VAL A 10 -2.27 3.32 -30.47
N SER A 11 -2.86 3.35 -29.27
CA SER A 11 -2.74 4.52 -28.40
C SER A 11 -1.25 4.78 -28.18
N ARG A 12 -0.80 6.01 -28.44
CA ARG A 12 0.59 6.40 -28.22
C ARG A 12 0.94 6.17 -26.75
N ALA A 13 2.04 5.49 -26.49
CA ALA A 13 2.51 5.30 -25.12
C ALA A 13 2.80 6.65 -24.47
N GLU A 14 2.33 6.82 -23.25
CA GLU A 14 2.54 8.01 -22.44
C GLU A 14 3.22 7.62 -21.13
N VAL A 15 4.19 8.44 -20.70
CA VAL A 15 4.87 8.29 -19.42
C VAL A 15 4.92 9.65 -18.75
N ILE A 16 4.41 9.73 -17.52
CA ILE A 16 4.53 10.91 -16.66
C ILE A 16 5.45 10.53 -15.50
N THR A 17 6.55 11.26 -15.35
CA THR A 17 7.45 11.14 -14.20
C THR A 17 7.32 12.38 -13.32
N TYR A 18 7.62 12.21 -12.04
CA TYR A 18 7.51 13.27 -11.04
C TYR A 18 8.88 13.50 -10.42
N PRO A 19 9.55 14.63 -10.72
CA PRO A 19 10.85 14.93 -10.11
C PRO A 19 10.75 14.93 -8.58
N GLY A 20 11.64 14.19 -7.94
CA GLY A 20 11.80 14.17 -6.50
C GLY A 20 12.27 15.54 -6.00
N PRO A 21 11.76 16.01 -4.84
CA PRO A 21 12.08 17.34 -4.37
C PRO A 21 13.53 17.43 -3.84
N ALA A 22 14.14 18.60 -3.96
CA ALA A 22 15.48 18.84 -3.44
C ALA A 22 15.53 18.56 -1.92
N GLY A 23 16.58 17.85 -1.48
CA GLY A 23 16.76 17.45 -0.07
C GLY A 23 16.08 16.13 0.32
N GLU A 24 15.30 15.52 -0.59
CA GLU A 24 14.74 14.19 -0.38
C GLU A 24 15.81 13.10 -0.52
N THR A 25 15.73 12.07 0.32
CA THR A 25 16.70 10.97 0.29
C THR A 25 16.42 10.06 -0.91
N SER A 26 17.24 10.22 -1.95
CA SER A 26 17.24 9.31 -3.10
C SER A 26 17.98 8.01 -2.76
N SER A 27 17.51 6.90 -3.29
CA SER A 27 18.26 5.65 -3.24
C SER A 27 19.53 5.77 -4.10
N SER A 28 20.65 5.31 -3.56
CA SER A 28 21.88 5.20 -4.34
C SER A 28 22.04 3.83 -5.02
N ASN A 29 21.13 2.88 -4.78
CA ASN A 29 21.28 1.49 -5.20
C ASN A 29 20.69 1.20 -6.59
N TRP A 30 19.85 2.10 -7.09
CA TRP A 30 19.01 1.86 -8.26
C TRP A 30 18.93 3.10 -9.13
N GLN A 31 18.85 2.90 -10.44
CA GLN A 31 18.45 3.92 -11.42
C GLN A 31 17.33 3.35 -12.28
N VAL A 32 16.30 4.16 -12.55
CA VAL A 32 15.13 3.75 -13.32
C VAL A 32 14.87 4.76 -14.43
N GLN A 33 14.59 4.25 -15.63
CA GLN A 33 14.04 5.02 -16.74
C GLN A 33 12.80 4.33 -17.28
N ALA A 34 11.75 5.09 -17.58
CA ALA A 34 10.52 4.61 -18.21
C ALA A 34 10.26 5.42 -19.49
N GLY A 35 10.11 4.77 -20.63
CA GLY A 35 9.96 5.44 -21.92
C GLY A 35 11.11 6.42 -22.22
N GLY A 36 12.33 6.12 -21.76
CA GLY A 36 13.51 6.98 -21.85
C GLY A 36 13.56 8.16 -20.87
N GLN A 37 12.53 8.35 -20.04
CA GLN A 37 12.50 9.41 -19.03
C GLN A 37 13.02 8.90 -17.68
N LYS A 38 13.84 9.70 -17.00
CA LYS A 38 14.31 9.38 -15.64
C LYS A 38 13.12 9.32 -14.67
N VAL A 39 13.09 8.26 -13.86
CA VAL A 39 12.18 8.13 -12.71
C VAL A 39 13.03 8.21 -11.45
N ASP A 40 12.71 9.14 -10.56
CA ASP A 40 13.42 9.25 -9.29
C ASP A 40 13.08 8.08 -8.36
N VAL A 41 14.11 7.60 -7.65
CA VAL A 41 14.03 6.43 -6.78
C VAL A 41 14.23 6.87 -5.33
N TYR A 42 13.23 6.60 -4.50
CA TYR A 42 13.20 6.96 -3.09
C TYR A 42 13.72 5.81 -2.23
N ALA A 43 14.31 6.15 -1.09
CA ALA A 43 14.68 5.17 -0.06
C ALA A 43 13.53 4.97 0.96
N ALA A 44 13.41 3.74 1.46
CA ALA A 44 12.58 3.39 2.60
C ALA A 44 13.41 2.60 3.62
N ARG A 45 13.29 3.00 4.90
CA ARG A 45 14.02 2.41 6.01
C ARG A 45 13.27 1.25 6.64
N VAL A 46 14.01 0.28 7.16
CA VAL A 46 13.46 -0.91 7.82
C VAL A 46 14.04 -1.06 9.22
N LEU A 47 13.17 -1.31 10.20
CA LEU A 47 13.54 -1.53 11.62
C LEU A 47 14.41 -0.42 12.23
N ASP A 48 13.86 0.78 12.39
CA ASP A 48 14.50 1.84 13.17
C ASP A 48 14.78 1.37 14.62
N PRO A 49 15.82 1.90 15.29
CA PRO A 49 16.04 1.67 16.72
C PRO A 49 14.79 2.00 17.56
N PRO A 50 14.44 1.20 18.60
CA PRO A 50 15.20 0.10 19.20
C PRO A 50 14.86 -1.29 18.63
N PHE A 51 14.32 -1.38 17.40
CA PHE A 51 13.88 -2.64 16.80
C PHE A 51 14.91 -3.27 15.85
N ALA A 52 15.87 -2.47 15.37
CA ALA A 52 17.03 -2.93 14.61
C ALA A 52 17.74 -4.13 15.26
N GLY A 53 18.17 -5.11 14.46
CA GLY A 53 19.00 -6.23 14.91
C GLY A 53 18.27 -7.30 15.75
N LYS A 54 16.93 -7.34 15.73
CA LYS A 54 16.13 -8.39 16.37
C LYS A 54 15.95 -9.62 15.45
N GLN A 55 15.40 -10.71 16.00
CA GLN A 55 15.38 -12.09 15.45
C GLN A 55 14.88 -12.29 13.99
N TRP A 56 14.21 -11.33 13.36
CA TRP A 56 13.58 -11.52 12.05
C TRP A 56 14.35 -10.77 10.96
N ASP A 57 14.61 -11.45 9.83
CA ASP A 57 15.25 -10.85 8.66
C ASP A 57 14.19 -10.24 7.73
N TYR A 58 14.18 -8.91 7.64
CA TYR A 58 13.27 -8.15 6.77
C TYR A 58 13.93 -7.75 5.45
N GLY A 59 15.18 -8.18 5.23
CA GLY A 59 15.97 -7.80 4.05
C GLY A 59 16.53 -6.37 4.09
N GLY A 60 16.32 -5.63 5.18
CA GLY A 60 16.86 -4.28 5.39
C GLY A 60 16.23 -3.20 4.50
N ASP A 61 16.88 -2.04 4.46
CA ASP A 61 16.43 -0.88 3.70
C ASP A 61 16.26 -1.20 2.21
N TYR A 62 15.23 -0.61 1.61
CA TYR A 62 14.83 -0.87 0.24
C TYR A 62 14.52 0.43 -0.50
N SER A 63 14.17 0.29 -1.77
CA SER A 63 13.92 1.43 -2.65
C SER A 63 12.57 1.31 -3.33
N PHE A 64 11.97 2.44 -3.69
CA PHE A 64 10.76 2.46 -4.49
C PHE A 64 10.75 3.61 -5.49
N ALA A 65 10.06 3.42 -6.61
CA ALA A 65 9.94 4.40 -7.67
C ALA A 65 8.50 4.45 -8.18
N ASN A 66 8.00 5.65 -8.49
CA ASN A 66 6.65 5.88 -8.98
C ASN A 66 6.69 6.66 -10.29
N PHE A 67 5.90 6.21 -11.27
CA PHE A 67 5.59 6.94 -12.49
C PHE A 67 4.19 6.53 -12.97
N ASP A 68 3.62 7.30 -13.88
CA ASP A 68 2.35 6.97 -14.51
C ASP A 68 2.58 6.59 -15.97
N MET A 69 1.76 5.67 -16.48
CA MET A 69 1.85 5.21 -17.86
C MET A 69 0.50 4.90 -18.49
N SER A 70 0.47 5.00 -19.81
CA SER A 70 -0.53 4.38 -20.68
C SER A 70 0.15 3.75 -21.90
N GLY A 71 -0.46 2.71 -22.47
CA GLY A 71 0.12 1.94 -23.56
C GLY A 71 1.39 1.16 -23.17
N ARG A 72 2.12 0.70 -24.18
CA ARG A 72 3.32 -0.13 -24.01
C ARG A 72 4.54 0.72 -23.68
N VAL A 73 5.14 0.51 -22.52
CA VAL A 73 6.30 1.27 -22.02
C VAL A 73 7.47 0.34 -21.72
N GLU A 74 8.63 0.67 -22.27
CA GLU A 74 9.90 0.06 -21.89
C GLU A 74 10.42 0.70 -20.60
N VAL A 75 10.85 -0.12 -19.65
CA VAL A 75 11.46 0.30 -18.39
C VAL A 75 12.86 -0.30 -18.30
N ARG A 76 13.86 0.57 -18.21
CA ARG A 76 15.27 0.22 -18.02
C ARG A 76 15.65 0.46 -16.57
N ILE A 77 16.22 -0.55 -15.91
CA ILE A 77 16.61 -0.52 -14.50
C ILE A 77 18.07 -0.92 -14.37
N VAL A 78 18.85 -0.08 -13.69
CA VAL A 78 20.25 -0.37 -13.33
C VAL A 78 20.33 -0.58 -11.82
N SER A 79 20.95 -1.67 -11.39
CA SER A 79 21.17 -2.03 -9.99
C SER A 79 22.65 -1.98 -9.63
N LYS A 80 22.99 -1.56 -8.41
CA LYS A 80 24.33 -1.81 -7.86
C LYS A 80 24.59 -3.27 -7.52
N GLN A 81 23.53 -4.05 -7.28
CA GLN A 81 23.64 -5.48 -6.99
C GLN A 81 23.70 -6.28 -8.29
N SER A 82 24.30 -7.47 -8.24
CA SER A 82 24.25 -8.42 -9.37
C SER A 82 22.82 -8.92 -9.56
N LEU A 83 22.36 -8.93 -10.80
CA LEU A 83 21.03 -9.40 -11.24
C LEU A 83 21.03 -10.88 -11.60
N LYS A 84 22.12 -11.61 -11.35
CA LYS A 84 22.24 -13.03 -11.71
C LYS A 84 21.13 -13.91 -11.13
N ASN A 85 20.63 -13.58 -9.94
CA ASN A 85 19.57 -14.31 -9.25
C ASN A 85 18.21 -13.56 -9.27
N LEU A 86 18.04 -12.63 -10.22
CA LEU A 86 16.88 -11.77 -10.30
C LEU A 86 15.56 -12.55 -10.28
N VAL A 87 14.67 -12.14 -9.38
CA VAL A 87 13.26 -12.50 -9.38
C VAL A 87 12.43 -11.23 -9.51
N ILE A 88 11.40 -11.26 -10.36
CA ILE A 88 10.37 -10.23 -10.44
C ILE A 88 9.08 -10.79 -9.87
N ARG A 89 8.44 -10.03 -8.97
CA ARG A 89 7.15 -10.39 -8.36
C ARG A 89 6.10 -9.30 -8.59
N PRO A 90 4.80 -9.67 -8.65
CA PRO A 90 4.31 -11.05 -8.58
C PRO A 90 4.56 -11.83 -9.87
N ARG A 91 4.77 -13.15 -9.74
CA ARG A 91 4.99 -14.04 -10.90
C ARG A 91 3.75 -14.19 -11.78
N SER A 92 2.57 -13.88 -11.24
CA SER A 92 1.28 -13.90 -11.94
C SER A 92 1.23 -12.99 -13.16
N PHE A 93 2.04 -11.92 -13.17
CA PHE A 93 2.14 -11.01 -14.31
C PHE A 93 3.01 -11.54 -15.45
N ALA A 94 3.73 -12.65 -15.24
CA ALA A 94 4.57 -13.30 -16.25
C ALA A 94 5.55 -12.35 -16.98
N ILE A 95 6.04 -11.31 -16.28
CA ILE A 95 6.99 -10.34 -16.83
C ILE A 95 8.28 -11.06 -17.25
N GLN A 96 8.67 -10.89 -18.52
CA GLN A 96 9.90 -11.43 -19.08
C GLN A 96 10.91 -10.29 -19.26
N PRO A 97 11.85 -10.08 -18.33
CA PRO A 97 12.90 -9.09 -18.49
C PRO A 97 14.01 -9.60 -19.42
N THR A 98 14.65 -8.68 -20.13
CA THR A 98 15.96 -8.87 -20.76
C THR A 98 17.02 -8.36 -19.82
N VAL A 99 17.88 -9.25 -19.31
CA VAL A 99 19.08 -8.85 -18.55
C VAL A 99 20.20 -8.62 -19.56
N GLU A 100 20.59 -7.36 -19.74
CA GLU A 100 21.60 -6.96 -20.74
C GLU A 100 23.02 -7.24 -20.26
N ASP A 101 23.25 -7.07 -18.95
CA ASP A 101 24.50 -7.34 -18.25
C ASP A 101 24.22 -7.66 -16.78
N ASP A 102 25.27 -7.88 -15.97
CA ASP A 102 25.12 -8.26 -14.55
C ASP A 102 24.38 -7.22 -13.69
N HIS A 103 24.21 -5.99 -14.17
CA HIS A 103 23.65 -4.88 -13.41
C HIS A 103 22.48 -4.18 -14.09
N THR A 104 22.15 -4.52 -15.33
CA THR A 104 21.10 -3.85 -16.10
C THR A 104 20.05 -4.81 -16.61
N LEU A 105 18.78 -4.50 -16.33
CA LEU A 105 17.63 -5.17 -16.94
C LEU A 105 16.75 -4.17 -17.68
N VAL A 106 16.10 -4.67 -18.72
CA VAL A 106 15.04 -3.97 -19.45
C VAL A 106 13.80 -4.85 -19.42
N LEU A 107 12.65 -4.27 -19.09
CA LEU A 107 11.36 -4.95 -19.16
C LEU A 107 10.36 -4.09 -19.93
N THR A 108 9.36 -4.74 -20.53
CA THR A 108 8.23 -4.06 -21.16
C THR A 108 7.00 -4.21 -20.28
N LEU A 109 6.34 -3.10 -19.98
CA LEU A 109 5.02 -3.07 -19.38
C LEU A 109 3.99 -2.77 -20.46
N GLU A 110 3.00 -3.64 -20.64
CA GLU A 110 1.88 -3.42 -21.59
C GLU A 110 0.77 -2.54 -20.99
N GLU A 111 0.75 -2.43 -19.65
CA GLU A 111 -0.24 -1.72 -18.87
C GLU A 111 0.31 -1.41 -17.47
N PRO A 112 -0.30 -0.50 -16.70
CA PRO A 112 0.10 -0.21 -15.33
C PRO A 112 0.23 -1.46 -14.45
N ARG A 113 1.38 -1.60 -13.78
CA ARG A 113 1.73 -2.72 -12.89
C ARG A 113 2.49 -2.22 -11.66
N LYS A 114 2.37 -2.96 -10.56
CA LYS A 114 3.22 -2.80 -9.37
C LYS A 114 4.11 -4.04 -9.26
N LEU A 115 5.42 -3.85 -9.16
CA LEU A 115 6.41 -4.93 -9.18
C LEU A 115 7.36 -4.82 -7.99
N SER A 116 7.84 -5.96 -7.52
CA SER A 116 9.04 -6.09 -6.70
C SER A 116 10.16 -6.68 -7.55
N ILE A 117 11.28 -5.97 -7.65
CA ILE A 117 12.48 -6.37 -8.37
C ILE A 117 13.52 -6.81 -7.33
N GLU A 118 13.84 -8.11 -7.31
CA GLU A 118 14.55 -8.78 -6.22
C GLU A 118 15.82 -9.47 -6.72
N PRO A 119 16.99 -8.81 -6.67
CA PRO A 119 18.26 -9.43 -7.03
C PRO A 119 18.71 -10.53 -6.05
N ASP A 120 18.39 -10.37 -4.77
CA ASP A 120 18.69 -11.33 -3.69
C ASP A 120 17.50 -11.45 -2.72
N GLY A 121 16.33 -11.82 -3.27
CA GLY A 121 15.08 -11.96 -2.52
C GLY A 121 14.70 -10.66 -1.80
N ARG A 122 14.47 -10.75 -0.49
CA ARG A 122 14.04 -9.60 0.34
C ARG A 122 15.09 -8.49 0.48
N LYS A 123 16.35 -8.75 0.12
CA LYS A 123 17.47 -7.83 0.43
C LYS A 123 17.56 -6.67 -0.55
N ALA A 124 17.29 -5.47 -0.03
CA ALA A 124 17.33 -4.20 -0.76
C ALA A 124 16.65 -4.23 -2.16
N PRO A 125 15.41 -4.73 -2.28
CA PRO A 125 14.67 -4.75 -3.54
C PRO A 125 14.33 -3.33 -4.03
N LEU A 126 13.94 -3.25 -5.30
CA LEU A 126 13.26 -2.09 -5.85
C LEU A 126 11.76 -2.41 -6.01
N LEU A 127 10.92 -1.62 -5.36
CA LEU A 127 9.48 -1.61 -5.58
C LEU A 127 9.15 -0.62 -6.69
N LEU A 128 8.73 -1.11 -7.86
CA LEU A 128 8.42 -0.29 -9.02
C LEU A 128 6.91 -0.13 -9.16
N PHE A 129 6.43 1.09 -9.16
CA PHE A 129 5.01 1.42 -9.24
C PHE A 129 4.71 2.20 -10.51
N ALA A 130 4.27 1.49 -11.55
CA ALA A 130 3.73 2.07 -12.77
C ALA A 130 2.21 2.21 -12.61
N ASN A 131 1.73 3.43 -12.45
CA ASN A 131 0.32 3.72 -12.19
C ASN A 131 -0.42 4.04 -13.50
N PRO A 132 -1.75 3.88 -13.56
CA PRO A 132 -2.54 4.52 -14.61
C PRO A 132 -2.39 6.05 -14.53
N LEU A 133 -2.56 6.73 -15.65
CA LEU A 133 -2.66 8.19 -15.68
C LEU A 133 -3.78 8.67 -14.75
N GLU A 134 -3.58 9.81 -14.08
CA GLU A 134 -4.65 10.48 -13.35
C GLU A 134 -5.73 10.97 -14.33
N THR A 135 -6.99 10.60 -14.06
CA THR A 135 -8.16 11.03 -14.86
C THR A 135 -8.95 12.14 -14.17
N ASP A 136 -8.82 12.25 -12.86
CA ASP A 136 -9.60 13.19 -12.05
C ASP A 136 -8.82 14.49 -11.89
N GLU A 137 -9.29 15.56 -12.53
CA GLU A 137 -8.69 16.89 -12.35
C GLU A 137 -9.06 17.46 -10.97
N VAL A 138 -8.07 17.59 -10.09
CA VAL A 138 -8.22 18.34 -8.83
C VAL A 138 -7.68 19.76 -9.01
N ARG A 139 -8.56 20.75 -8.82
CA ARG A 139 -8.21 22.16 -8.96
C ARG A 139 -7.56 22.67 -7.67
N SER A 140 -6.29 23.06 -7.74
CA SER A 140 -5.52 23.50 -6.57
C SER A 140 -6.02 24.80 -5.93
N ASN A 141 -6.91 25.55 -6.61
CA ASN A 141 -7.50 26.80 -6.13
C ASN A 141 -8.93 26.65 -5.61
N ASP A 142 -9.47 25.43 -5.57
CA ASP A 142 -10.77 25.15 -4.95
C ASP A 142 -10.66 25.30 -3.43
N GLU A 143 -11.62 26.00 -2.82
CA GLU A 143 -11.64 26.26 -1.37
C GLU A 143 -11.77 24.99 -0.51
N ASN A 144 -12.27 23.90 -1.10
CA ASN A 144 -12.41 22.60 -0.43
C ASN A 144 -11.20 21.70 -0.65
N VAL A 145 -10.16 22.17 -1.35
CA VAL A 145 -8.95 21.40 -1.63
C VAL A 145 -7.80 21.85 -0.74
N VAL A 146 -7.32 20.94 0.11
CA VAL A 146 -6.03 21.06 0.78
C VAL A 146 -4.95 20.54 -0.17
N TYR A 147 -4.23 21.45 -0.83
CA TYR A 147 -3.27 21.11 -1.88
C TYR A 147 -1.81 21.17 -1.39
N PHE A 148 -1.03 20.13 -1.71
CA PHE A 148 0.42 20.11 -1.55
C PHE A 148 1.10 19.85 -2.90
N GLY A 149 1.80 20.86 -3.40
CA GLY A 149 2.57 20.79 -4.65
C GLY A 149 3.93 20.12 -4.51
N PRO A 150 4.69 19.95 -5.61
CA PRO A 150 6.04 19.40 -5.58
C PRO A 150 6.95 20.12 -4.56
N GLY A 151 7.73 19.36 -3.81
CA GLY A 151 8.51 19.89 -2.68
C GLY A 151 8.42 19.02 -1.44
N VAL A 152 9.29 19.30 -0.45
CA VAL A 152 9.14 18.74 0.90
C VAL A 152 8.36 19.73 1.75
N GLN A 153 7.23 19.29 2.33
CA GLN A 153 6.44 20.11 3.26
C GLN A 153 6.23 19.34 4.57
N LYS A 154 6.24 20.06 5.70
CA LYS A 154 6.07 19.45 7.03
C LYS A 154 5.01 20.19 7.84
N PRO A 155 3.71 20.03 7.50
CA PRO A 155 2.63 20.58 8.30
C PRO A 155 2.41 19.79 9.61
N GLU A 156 3.07 18.63 9.76
CA GLU A 156 2.99 17.68 10.88
C GLU A 156 1.62 17.01 11.06
N LYS A 157 0.53 17.77 10.98
CA LYS A 157 -0.84 17.28 11.08
C LYS A 157 -1.72 17.97 10.06
N ILE A 158 -2.52 17.17 9.36
CA ILE A 158 -3.57 17.65 8.46
C ILE A 158 -4.91 17.19 9.03
N VAL A 159 -5.89 18.08 9.08
CA VAL A 159 -7.26 17.75 9.49
C VAL A 159 -8.18 17.97 8.29
N LEU A 160 -9.03 16.98 7.99
CA LEU A 160 -10.03 17.05 6.94
C LEU A 160 -11.42 16.93 7.53
N GLU A 161 -12.31 17.80 7.06
CA GLU A 161 -13.72 17.85 7.36
C GLU A 161 -14.56 17.44 6.14
N SER A 162 -15.89 17.50 6.28
CA SER A 162 -16.79 17.04 5.22
C SER A 162 -16.58 17.79 3.91
N ASN A 163 -16.69 17.08 2.78
CA ASN A 163 -16.55 17.59 1.41
C ASN A 163 -15.16 18.10 1.04
N GLN A 164 -14.15 17.87 1.89
CA GLN A 164 -12.78 18.29 1.59
C GLN A 164 -12.00 17.22 0.82
N THR A 165 -11.09 17.70 -0.02
CA THR A 165 -10.11 16.88 -0.74
C THR A 165 -8.70 17.25 -0.29
N LEU A 166 -7.93 16.29 0.21
CA LEU A 166 -6.47 16.41 0.30
C LEU A 166 -5.86 15.93 -1.00
N TYR A 167 -5.10 16.79 -1.68
CA TYR A 167 -4.39 16.43 -2.90
C TYR A 167 -2.88 16.57 -2.72
N LEU A 168 -2.18 15.45 -2.90
CA LEU A 168 -0.73 15.36 -2.87
C LEU A 168 -0.20 15.23 -4.30
N ALA A 169 0.27 16.33 -4.88
CA ALA A 169 0.78 16.32 -6.25
C ALA A 169 1.99 15.38 -6.37
N GLY A 170 2.20 14.79 -7.55
CA GLY A 170 3.43 14.04 -7.82
C GLY A 170 4.67 14.91 -7.60
N GLY A 171 5.70 14.34 -6.97
CA GLY A 171 6.90 15.08 -6.55
C GLY A 171 6.77 15.82 -5.22
N SER A 172 5.61 15.74 -4.55
CA SER A 172 5.45 16.18 -3.17
C SER A 172 5.89 15.09 -2.18
N VAL A 173 6.54 15.51 -1.10
CA VAL A 173 6.80 14.70 0.10
C VAL A 173 6.24 15.47 1.29
N VAL A 174 5.08 15.05 1.78
CA VAL A 174 4.36 15.70 2.86
C VAL A 174 4.57 14.92 4.14
N LYS A 175 5.31 15.51 5.07
CA LYS A 175 5.58 14.98 6.40
C LYS A 175 4.42 15.36 7.33
N ALA A 176 3.41 14.50 7.38
CA ALA A 176 2.21 14.71 8.18
C ALA A 176 1.55 13.38 8.59
N GLU A 177 0.75 13.43 9.66
CA GLU A 177 -0.35 12.49 9.85
C GLU A 177 -1.68 13.17 9.55
N VAL A 178 -2.63 12.43 8.97
CA VAL A 178 -3.93 12.96 8.54
C VAL A 178 -5.03 12.48 9.49
N LEU A 179 -5.86 13.41 9.97
CA LEU A 179 -7.09 13.12 10.70
C LEU A 179 -8.30 13.56 9.87
N ALA A 180 -9.02 12.61 9.28
CA ALA A 180 -10.26 12.85 8.56
C ALA A 180 -11.48 12.57 9.45
N ARG A 181 -12.40 13.54 9.55
CA ARG A 181 -13.66 13.45 10.30
C ARG A 181 -14.77 14.16 9.55
N GLY A 182 -15.81 13.43 9.16
CA GLY A 182 -16.89 13.96 8.32
C GLY A 182 -17.13 13.12 7.09
N ASN A 183 -17.96 13.62 6.18
CA ASN A 183 -18.48 12.85 5.05
C ASN A 183 -17.96 13.36 3.71
N ASN A 184 -17.91 12.51 2.69
CA ASN A 184 -17.48 12.89 1.33
C ASN A 184 -16.05 13.43 1.30
N ILE A 185 -15.10 12.70 1.90
CA ILE A 185 -13.70 13.11 1.98
C ILE A 185 -12.88 12.38 0.92
N ARG A 186 -11.99 13.10 0.23
CA ARG A 186 -11.03 12.51 -0.72
C ARG A 186 -9.60 12.77 -0.25
N ILE A 187 -8.73 11.77 -0.39
CA ILE A 187 -7.28 11.90 -0.22
C ILE A 187 -6.64 11.28 -1.46
N CYS A 188 -6.03 12.08 -2.32
CA CYS A 188 -5.62 11.60 -3.64
C CYS A 188 -4.34 12.26 -4.19
N GLY A 189 -3.85 11.73 -5.31
CA GLY A 189 -2.71 12.24 -6.07
C GLY A 189 -1.61 11.20 -6.30
N ARG A 190 -0.38 11.66 -6.46
CA ARG A 190 0.83 10.86 -6.70
C ARG A 190 1.99 11.19 -5.76
N GLY A 191 1.75 12.07 -4.78
CA GLY A 191 2.70 12.42 -3.76
C GLY A 191 2.94 11.33 -2.71
N ILE A 192 3.91 11.61 -1.84
CA ILE A 192 4.29 10.75 -0.71
C ILE A 192 3.80 11.41 0.58
N LEU A 193 2.99 10.68 1.38
CA LEU A 193 2.71 11.02 2.77
C LEU A 193 3.70 10.26 3.67
N ASP A 194 4.51 11.00 4.42
CA ASP A 194 5.68 10.45 5.11
C ASP A 194 5.59 10.57 6.64
N GLY A 195 5.54 9.42 7.30
CA GLY A 195 5.52 9.25 8.76
C GLY A 195 6.91 9.15 9.41
N SER A 196 7.99 9.24 8.62
CA SER A 196 9.32 8.79 9.05
C SER A 196 9.98 9.61 10.16
N ASP A 197 9.50 10.83 10.40
CA ASP A 197 10.04 11.74 11.41
C ASP A 197 9.62 11.36 12.85
N TRP A 198 8.55 10.58 13.00
CA TRP A 198 8.03 10.23 14.32
C TRP A 198 8.56 8.88 14.81
N GLN A 199 8.93 8.85 16.10
CA GLN A 199 9.24 7.61 16.80
C GLN A 199 7.99 6.73 16.93
N TRP A 200 8.20 5.45 17.20
CA TRP A 200 7.12 4.48 17.39
C TRP A 200 6.05 4.98 18.37
N ARG A 201 4.80 5.05 17.89
CA ARG A 201 3.62 5.53 18.63
C ARG A 201 3.69 6.99 19.11
N LYS A 202 4.53 7.82 18.48
CA LYS A 202 4.71 9.24 18.83
C LYS A 202 4.27 10.21 17.73
N GLY A 203 3.52 9.74 16.74
CA GLY A 203 2.87 10.59 15.75
C GLY A 203 1.79 11.51 16.36
N PRO A 204 1.52 12.68 15.75
CA PRO A 204 0.61 13.70 16.29
C PRO A 204 -0.89 13.32 16.24
N VAL A 205 -1.25 12.28 15.49
CA VAL A 205 -2.61 11.72 15.40
C VAL A 205 -2.65 10.28 15.93
N GLY A 206 -1.57 9.52 15.76
CA GLY A 206 -1.42 8.12 16.20
C GLY A 206 -1.59 7.09 15.07
N ASN A 207 -1.91 7.53 13.85
CA ASN A 207 -1.91 6.77 12.61
C ASN A 207 -1.51 7.69 11.47
N LEU A 208 -0.90 7.16 10.41
CA LEU A 208 -0.52 8.00 9.27
C LEU A 208 -1.75 8.62 8.58
N ILE A 209 -2.84 7.85 8.46
CA ILE A 209 -4.17 8.33 8.08
C ILE A 209 -5.21 7.72 9.05
N ALA A 210 -5.77 8.56 9.91
CA ALA A 210 -6.90 8.24 10.77
C ALA A 210 -8.19 8.78 10.17
N VAL A 211 -9.10 7.90 9.74
CA VAL A 211 -10.47 8.27 9.37
C VAL A 211 -11.40 7.87 10.52
N ARG A 212 -12.24 8.79 10.99
CA ARG A 212 -13.05 8.59 12.20
C ARG A 212 -14.48 9.08 11.97
N ASN A 213 -15.46 8.21 12.25
CA ASN A 213 -16.89 8.55 12.23
C ASN A 213 -17.31 9.20 10.90
N SER A 214 -16.95 8.57 9.80
CA SER A 214 -17.04 9.14 8.45
C SER A 214 -17.84 8.26 7.51
N THR A 215 -18.60 8.90 6.61
CA THR A 215 -19.28 8.22 5.51
C THR A 215 -18.73 8.69 4.17
N ASN A 216 -18.57 7.79 3.21
CA ASN A 216 -18.10 8.12 1.86
C ASN A 216 -16.70 8.77 1.86
N VAL A 217 -15.66 7.94 2.06
CA VAL A 217 -14.26 8.38 2.05
C VAL A 217 -13.49 7.64 0.97
N GLU A 218 -12.73 8.38 0.16
CA GLU A 218 -11.87 7.82 -0.87
C GLU A 218 -10.40 8.16 -0.61
N ILE A 219 -9.53 7.17 -0.66
CA ILE A 219 -8.08 7.32 -0.59
C ILE A 219 -7.47 6.66 -1.83
N THR A 220 -6.95 7.46 -2.76
CA THR A 220 -6.56 6.96 -4.09
C THR A 220 -5.18 7.43 -4.54
N GLY A 221 -4.34 6.50 -5.02
CA GLY A 221 -3.14 6.82 -5.80
C GLY A 221 -1.89 7.25 -5.02
N ILE A 222 -2.03 7.73 -3.79
CA ILE A 222 -0.88 8.22 -2.99
C ILE A 222 0.08 7.09 -2.57
N THR A 223 1.31 7.47 -2.20
CA THR A 223 2.28 6.58 -1.55
C THR A 223 2.39 6.96 -0.08
N LEU A 224 2.36 5.98 0.82
CA LEU A 224 2.63 6.14 2.24
C LEU A 224 4.01 5.58 2.55
N ARG A 225 4.79 6.29 3.36
CA ARG A 225 6.11 5.84 3.79
C ARG A 225 6.27 5.97 5.30
N GLY A 226 6.85 4.94 5.91
CA GLY A 226 7.44 5.02 7.24
C GLY A 226 6.48 5.44 8.35
N SER A 227 5.24 4.93 8.35
CA SER A 227 4.26 5.17 9.41
C SER A 227 4.85 4.96 10.82
N SER A 228 4.41 5.74 11.79
CA SER A 228 4.86 5.64 13.19
C SER A 228 4.11 4.57 14.00
N HIS A 229 3.02 4.04 13.44
CA HIS A 229 2.12 3.02 13.97
C HIS A 229 1.24 2.46 12.83
N TRP A 230 0.05 1.91 13.09
CA TRP A 230 -0.88 1.49 12.02
C TRP A 230 -1.12 2.62 11.02
N SER A 231 -1.15 2.28 9.73
CA SER A 231 -1.02 3.27 8.66
C SER A 231 -2.36 3.89 8.30
N ILE A 232 -3.31 3.13 7.78
CA ILE A 232 -4.64 3.63 7.39
C ILE A 232 -5.68 2.98 8.28
N VAL A 233 -6.38 3.77 9.09
CA VAL A 233 -7.37 3.26 10.04
C VAL A 233 -8.70 3.96 9.81
N PRO A 234 -9.65 3.37 9.07
CA PRO A 234 -11.06 3.77 9.12
C PRO A 234 -11.70 3.19 10.38
N LYS A 235 -12.12 4.04 11.32
CA LYS A 235 -12.82 3.61 12.54
C LYS A 235 -14.22 4.20 12.58
N HIS A 236 -15.25 3.37 12.77
CA HIS A 236 -16.66 3.76 12.68
C HIS A 236 -17.00 4.45 11.35
N CYS A 237 -16.54 3.87 10.24
CA CYS A 237 -16.77 4.44 8.92
C CYS A 237 -17.73 3.58 8.10
N GLN A 238 -18.44 4.21 7.17
CA GLN A 238 -19.27 3.53 6.18
C GLN A 238 -18.96 4.02 4.77
N GLY A 239 -18.72 3.10 3.82
CA GLY A 239 -18.42 3.49 2.44
C GLY A 239 -17.02 4.07 2.32
N VAL A 240 -16.00 3.23 2.52
CA VAL A 240 -14.59 3.64 2.40
C VAL A 240 -13.96 2.91 1.24
N THR A 241 -13.36 3.64 0.30
CA THR A 241 -12.61 3.08 -0.82
C THR A 241 -11.14 3.46 -0.70
N ILE A 242 -10.25 2.46 -0.74
CA ILE A 242 -8.80 2.64 -0.77
C ILE A 242 -8.30 1.98 -2.04
N ARG A 243 -7.81 2.77 -3.00
CA ARG A 243 -7.48 2.30 -4.36
C ARG A 243 -6.12 2.75 -4.81
N ASN A 244 -5.33 1.86 -5.43
CA ASN A 244 -4.03 2.22 -6.01
C ASN A 244 -3.08 2.91 -4.99
N VAL A 245 -3.20 2.56 -3.70
CA VAL A 245 -2.34 3.09 -2.64
C VAL A 245 -1.14 2.18 -2.48
N LYS A 246 0.04 2.76 -2.21
CA LYS A 246 1.29 2.03 -2.01
C LYS A 246 1.81 2.30 -0.61
N LEU A 247 1.92 1.26 0.22
CA LEU A 247 2.49 1.35 1.57
C LEU A 247 3.90 0.82 1.53
N CYS A 248 4.86 1.72 1.75
CA CYS A 248 6.28 1.45 1.90
C CYS A 248 6.65 1.58 3.39
N ASN A 249 6.22 0.62 4.21
CA ASN A 249 6.50 0.59 5.65
C ASN A 249 7.59 -0.44 6.03
N SER A 250 7.42 -1.07 7.20
CA SER A 250 8.39 -1.91 7.93
C SER A 250 9.46 -1.15 8.69
N ARG A 251 9.24 0.15 8.94
CA ARG A 251 10.19 1.01 9.64
C ARG A 251 10.12 0.80 11.16
N VAL A 252 8.94 0.60 11.72
CA VAL A 252 8.75 0.43 13.17
C VAL A 252 7.89 -0.80 13.46
N GLN A 253 7.92 -1.28 14.71
CA GLN A 253 7.01 -2.36 15.11
C GLN A 253 5.55 -1.91 15.04
N ASN A 254 4.65 -2.82 14.66
CA ASN A 254 3.21 -2.53 14.60
C ASN A 254 2.87 -1.41 13.61
N ASP A 255 3.59 -1.31 12.49
CA ASP A 255 3.21 -0.44 11.38
C ASP A 255 2.27 -1.14 10.38
N ASP A 256 1.20 -1.76 10.93
CA ASP A 256 0.11 -2.38 10.19
C ASP A 256 -0.31 -1.56 8.96
N GLY A 257 -0.74 -2.24 7.91
CA GLY A 257 -1.18 -1.59 6.70
C GLY A 257 -2.53 -0.88 6.87
N ILE A 258 -3.61 -1.60 6.56
CA ILE A 258 -4.96 -1.04 6.53
C ILE A 258 -5.84 -1.74 7.55
N ASN A 259 -6.40 -0.96 8.49
CA ASN A 259 -7.16 -1.49 9.63
C ASN A 259 -8.58 -0.92 9.70
N PRO A 260 -9.56 -1.44 8.93
CA PRO A 260 -10.97 -1.15 9.15
C PRO A 260 -11.42 -1.62 10.53
N CYS A 261 -11.80 -0.67 11.37
CA CYS A 261 -12.22 -0.88 12.75
C CYS A 261 -13.70 -0.52 12.93
N ASN A 262 -14.54 -1.46 13.36
CA ASN A 262 -15.99 -1.28 13.51
C ASN A 262 -16.63 -0.53 12.32
N SER A 263 -16.20 -0.87 11.09
CA SER A 263 -16.56 -0.15 9.87
C SER A 263 -17.30 -1.07 8.91
N GLN A 264 -18.08 -0.48 8.01
CA GLN A 264 -18.89 -1.20 7.03
C GLN A 264 -18.69 -0.66 5.62
N ASP A 265 -18.96 -1.51 4.61
CA ASP A 265 -18.90 -1.11 3.20
C ASP A 265 -17.50 -0.56 2.84
N VAL A 266 -16.47 -1.40 2.99
CA VAL A 266 -15.07 -1.02 2.74
C VAL A 266 -14.50 -1.79 1.56
N LEU A 267 -13.94 -1.07 0.58
CA LEU A 267 -13.23 -1.63 -0.57
C LEU A 267 -11.75 -1.24 -0.49
N ILE A 268 -10.87 -2.24 -0.51
CA ILE A 268 -9.42 -2.08 -0.65
C ILE A 268 -9.02 -2.76 -1.95
N THR A 269 -8.60 -1.99 -2.96
CA THR A 269 -8.28 -2.53 -4.29
C THR A 269 -7.01 -1.97 -4.90
N ASP A 270 -6.33 -2.77 -5.72
CA ASP A 270 -5.17 -2.37 -6.52
C ASP A 270 -4.01 -1.80 -5.67
N CYS A 271 -3.90 -2.19 -4.40
CA CYS A 271 -2.89 -1.67 -3.50
C CYS A 271 -1.62 -2.55 -3.50
N PHE A 272 -0.48 -1.92 -3.22
CA PHE A 272 0.72 -2.64 -2.81
C PHE A 272 0.94 -2.35 -1.33
N ILE A 273 0.96 -3.39 -0.49
CA ILE A 273 1.07 -3.23 0.95
C ILE A 273 2.31 -3.97 1.44
N ARG A 274 3.32 -3.21 1.88
CA ARG A 274 4.42 -3.72 2.69
C ARG A 274 4.32 -3.17 4.11
N SER A 275 4.38 -4.05 5.11
CA SER A 275 4.30 -3.71 6.54
C SER A 275 5.18 -4.64 7.40
N ASP A 276 5.62 -4.15 8.57
CA ASP A 276 6.20 -4.98 9.64
C ASP A 276 5.12 -5.95 10.15
N ASP A 277 3.98 -5.40 10.53
CA ASP A 277 2.87 -6.13 11.12
C ASP A 277 1.79 -6.42 10.07
N ASP A 278 0.55 -6.69 10.47
CA ASP A 278 -0.50 -7.18 9.59
C ASP A 278 -0.75 -6.25 8.38
N CYS A 279 -0.75 -6.78 7.15
CA CYS A 279 -1.02 -5.96 5.95
C CYS A 279 -2.46 -5.42 5.96
N VAL A 280 -3.43 -6.25 6.32
CA VAL A 280 -4.82 -5.85 6.54
C VAL A 280 -5.34 -6.49 7.82
N ALA A 281 -5.81 -5.68 8.76
CA ALA A 281 -6.35 -6.16 10.03
C ALA A 281 -7.76 -5.61 10.30
N LEU A 282 -8.76 -6.49 10.28
CA LEU A 282 -10.13 -6.12 10.60
C LEU A 282 -10.35 -6.25 12.11
N LYS A 283 -10.79 -5.18 12.77
CA LYS A 283 -10.92 -5.15 14.24
C LYS A 283 -12.27 -4.60 14.72
N GLY A 284 -12.88 -5.29 15.66
CA GLY A 284 -14.09 -4.86 16.37
C GLY A 284 -13.74 -4.27 17.72
N LEU A 285 -13.14 -3.08 17.77
CA LEU A 285 -12.51 -2.49 18.97
C LEU A 285 -13.46 -1.69 19.87
N ASP A 286 -14.61 -1.26 19.37
CA ASP A 286 -15.67 -0.64 20.18
C ASP A 286 -16.74 -1.67 20.56
N PHE A 287 -17.05 -1.72 21.85
CA PHE A 287 -17.99 -2.66 22.45
C PHE A 287 -19.33 -2.02 22.85
N GLY A 288 -19.42 -0.68 22.84
CA GLY A 288 -20.59 0.08 23.29
C GLY A 288 -21.46 0.65 22.17
N GLY A 289 -20.95 0.74 20.94
CA GLY A 289 -21.67 1.30 19.80
C GLY A 289 -22.90 0.46 19.38
N ARG A 290 -24.01 1.14 19.04
CA ARG A 290 -25.26 0.50 18.58
C ARG A 290 -25.07 -0.39 17.34
N ASN A 291 -24.19 0.02 16.43
CA ASN A 291 -23.71 -0.80 15.33
C ASN A 291 -22.18 -0.86 15.42
N ASN A 292 -21.66 -1.89 16.07
CA ASN A 292 -20.24 -2.12 16.22
C ASN A 292 -19.69 -3.19 15.25
N ASN A 293 -20.46 -3.58 14.24
CA ASN A 293 -20.09 -4.62 13.29
C ASN A 293 -18.85 -4.25 12.48
N VAL A 294 -18.17 -5.27 11.97
CA VAL A 294 -17.15 -5.16 10.93
C VAL A 294 -17.62 -5.98 9.75
N GLU A 295 -18.21 -5.36 8.73
CA GLU A 295 -18.92 -6.14 7.71
C GLU A 295 -18.94 -5.51 6.32
N ARG A 296 -19.14 -6.37 5.30
CA ARG A 296 -19.17 -5.96 3.88
C ARG A 296 -17.84 -5.30 3.48
N ILE A 297 -16.76 -6.05 3.67
CA ILE A 297 -15.40 -5.60 3.36
C ILE A 297 -14.82 -6.47 2.25
N THR A 298 -14.36 -5.84 1.18
CA THR A 298 -13.69 -6.50 0.06
C THR A 298 -12.25 -6.03 -0.02
N VAL A 299 -11.32 -6.98 -0.10
CA VAL A 299 -9.92 -6.74 -0.43
C VAL A 299 -9.61 -7.49 -1.72
N GLU A 300 -9.25 -6.75 -2.76
CA GLU A 300 -9.04 -7.34 -4.09
C GLU A 300 -7.87 -6.75 -4.87
N ASN A 301 -7.32 -7.50 -5.82
CA ASN A 301 -6.29 -7.02 -6.75
C ASN A 301 -5.03 -6.44 -6.06
N CYS A 302 -4.71 -6.90 -4.85
CA CYS A 302 -3.60 -6.37 -4.07
C CYS A 302 -2.35 -7.27 -4.11
N ILE A 303 -1.19 -6.64 -4.00
CA ILE A 303 0.10 -7.31 -3.78
C ILE A 303 0.53 -7.05 -2.34
N LEU A 304 0.88 -8.11 -1.61
CA LEU A 304 1.02 -8.09 -0.16
C LEU A 304 2.38 -8.65 0.27
N TRP A 305 3.07 -7.90 1.13
CA TRP A 305 4.36 -8.21 1.73
C TRP A 305 4.29 -7.94 3.23
N CYS A 306 4.37 -8.98 4.06
CA CYS A 306 4.46 -8.81 5.52
C CYS A 306 5.82 -9.26 6.04
N ASP A 307 6.57 -8.37 6.68
CA ASP A 307 7.92 -8.67 7.16
C ASP A 307 7.93 -9.49 8.46
N ARG A 308 6.95 -9.31 9.36
CA ARG A 308 6.89 -10.04 10.65
C ARG A 308 5.60 -10.81 10.88
N ALA A 309 4.45 -10.15 10.81
CA ALA A 309 3.18 -10.72 11.26
C ALA A 309 2.41 -11.42 10.12
N ARG A 310 1.11 -11.10 9.95
CA ARG A 310 0.23 -11.80 8.99
C ARG A 310 -0.02 -10.94 7.77
N ILE A 311 -0.57 -11.56 6.75
CA ILE A 311 -1.13 -10.81 5.64
C ILE A 311 -2.51 -10.29 6.03
N PHE A 312 -3.36 -11.17 6.56
CA PHE A 312 -4.68 -10.86 7.08
C PHE A 312 -4.83 -11.29 8.53
N LEU A 313 -5.28 -10.36 9.36
CA LEU A 313 -5.73 -10.62 10.71
C LEU A 313 -7.22 -10.22 10.84
N LEU A 314 -8.04 -11.17 11.27
CA LEU A 314 -9.49 -11.02 11.37
C LEU A 314 -9.91 -11.28 12.82
N GLY A 315 -10.02 -10.23 13.63
CA GLY A 315 -10.68 -10.33 14.93
C GLY A 315 -9.80 -10.38 16.19
N HIS A 316 -8.47 -10.40 16.07
CA HIS A 316 -7.60 -10.22 17.25
C HIS A 316 -8.05 -8.97 18.00
N GLU A 317 -8.20 -9.09 19.32
CA GLU A 317 -8.56 -7.98 20.21
C GLU A 317 -9.98 -7.43 20.00
N SER A 318 -10.88 -8.23 19.40
CA SER A 318 -12.19 -7.76 18.95
C SER A 318 -13.37 -8.36 19.72
N ARG A 319 -14.43 -7.58 19.91
CA ARG A 319 -15.75 -8.02 20.45
C ARG A 319 -16.91 -7.32 19.72
N ALA A 320 -16.86 -7.25 18.39
CA ALA A 320 -18.02 -6.79 17.63
C ALA A 320 -19.18 -7.79 17.75
N GLN A 321 -20.41 -7.37 17.50
CA GLN A 321 -21.52 -8.31 17.39
C GLN A 321 -21.31 -9.27 16.20
N TYR A 322 -20.91 -8.72 15.05
CA TYR A 322 -20.56 -9.47 13.86
C TYR A 322 -19.27 -9.00 13.22
N MET A 323 -18.49 -9.97 12.74
CA MET A 323 -17.52 -9.80 11.66
C MET A 323 -17.96 -10.69 10.49
N ARG A 324 -18.48 -10.10 9.40
CA ARG A 324 -19.11 -10.90 8.35
C ARG A 324 -19.12 -10.29 6.96
N ASN A 325 -19.42 -11.11 5.95
CA ASN A 325 -19.46 -10.69 4.55
C ASN A 325 -18.12 -10.06 4.14
N ILE A 326 -17.06 -10.83 4.32
CA ILE A 326 -15.69 -10.41 4.02
C ILE A 326 -15.20 -11.22 2.82
N THR A 327 -14.75 -10.53 1.77
CA THR A 327 -14.22 -11.16 0.56
C THR A 327 -12.77 -10.74 0.36
N LEU A 328 -11.87 -11.73 0.33
CA LEU A 328 -10.45 -11.56 0.02
C LEU A 328 -10.20 -12.27 -1.31
N ARG A 329 -9.92 -11.54 -2.39
CA ARG A 329 -9.84 -12.16 -3.72
C ARG A 329 -8.77 -11.60 -4.63
N ASN A 330 -8.28 -12.43 -5.55
CA ASN A 330 -7.27 -12.03 -6.54
C ASN A 330 -6.05 -11.35 -5.91
N LEU A 331 -5.37 -12.05 -4.99
CA LEU A 331 -4.27 -11.50 -4.19
C LEU A 331 -2.95 -12.18 -4.52
N ASP A 332 -1.88 -11.39 -4.63
CA ASP A 332 -0.51 -11.89 -4.75
C ASP A 332 0.25 -11.64 -3.44
N ILE A 333 0.46 -12.70 -2.66
CA ILE A 333 1.25 -12.68 -1.43
C ILE A 333 2.69 -13.03 -1.79
N ILE A 334 3.55 -12.01 -1.85
CA ILE A 334 4.91 -12.15 -2.40
C ILE A 334 5.96 -12.46 -1.34
N HIS A 335 5.74 -11.99 -0.11
CA HIS A 335 6.56 -12.30 1.07
C HIS A 335 5.69 -12.26 2.33
N PHE A 336 5.91 -13.19 3.25
CA PHE A 336 5.27 -13.21 4.57
C PHE A 336 6.11 -14.03 5.54
N THR A 337 5.98 -13.80 6.84
CA THR A 337 6.80 -14.51 7.85
C THR A 337 5.99 -15.49 8.70
N MET A 338 4.79 -15.12 9.15
CA MET A 338 3.92 -16.01 9.95
C MET A 338 2.80 -16.65 9.11
N THR A 339 1.64 -16.94 9.70
CA THR A 339 0.50 -17.52 8.98
C THR A 339 -0.22 -16.43 8.18
N PRO A 340 -0.37 -16.52 6.85
CA PRO A 340 -0.89 -15.41 6.06
C PRO A 340 -2.33 -15.04 6.44
N PHE A 341 -3.16 -16.00 6.84
CA PHE A 341 -4.54 -15.74 7.30
C PHE A 341 -4.72 -16.18 8.75
N LEU A 342 -4.97 -15.22 9.65
CA LEU A 342 -5.38 -15.48 11.03
C LEU A 342 -6.81 -15.01 11.24
N LEU A 343 -7.69 -15.95 11.60
CA LEU A 343 -9.07 -15.73 11.98
C LEU A 343 -9.17 -15.96 13.49
N GLU A 344 -9.46 -14.91 14.23
CA GLU A 344 -9.39 -14.91 15.69
C GLU A 344 -10.63 -14.24 16.29
N PRO A 345 -11.83 -14.82 16.18
CA PRO A 345 -13.01 -14.23 16.79
C PRO A 345 -12.84 -14.19 18.31
N GLY A 346 -12.99 -12.99 18.89
CA GLY A 346 -12.95 -12.78 20.32
C GLY A 346 -14.33 -12.94 20.97
N GLU A 347 -14.39 -13.74 22.04
CA GLU A 347 -15.58 -13.93 22.87
C GLU A 347 -16.82 -14.33 22.06
N ASP A 348 -17.94 -13.61 22.21
CA ASP A 348 -19.21 -13.87 21.53
C ASP A 348 -19.28 -13.29 20.10
N MET A 349 -18.17 -12.74 19.57
CA MET A 349 -18.17 -12.15 18.23
C MET A 349 -18.41 -13.22 17.17
N ARG A 350 -19.50 -13.05 16.41
CA ARG A 350 -19.85 -13.97 15.32
C ARG A 350 -19.01 -13.66 14.08
N LEU A 351 -18.07 -14.56 13.77
CA LEU A 351 -17.32 -14.56 12.51
C LEU A 351 -18.01 -15.49 11.49
N GLN A 352 -18.54 -14.94 10.40
CA GLN A 352 -19.30 -15.72 9.40
C GLN A 352 -19.17 -15.12 7.99
N ASP A 353 -19.49 -15.89 6.96
CA ASP A 353 -19.55 -15.38 5.57
C ASP A 353 -18.21 -14.77 5.10
N ILE A 354 -17.12 -15.52 5.29
CA ILE A 354 -15.76 -15.16 4.89
C ILE A 354 -15.38 -15.94 3.62
N THR A 355 -15.10 -15.23 2.53
CA THR A 355 -14.67 -15.81 1.25
C THR A 355 -13.20 -15.46 1.00
N ILE A 356 -12.40 -16.47 0.70
CA ILE A 356 -10.98 -16.33 0.33
C ILE A 356 -10.78 -17.09 -0.98
N GLU A 357 -10.57 -16.39 -2.09
CA GLU A 357 -10.53 -16.97 -3.44
C GLU A 357 -9.40 -16.35 -4.29
N ASP A 358 -8.92 -17.08 -5.30
CA ASP A 358 -7.89 -16.60 -6.25
C ASP A 358 -6.62 -16.02 -5.59
N ILE A 359 -6.08 -16.72 -4.60
CA ILE A 359 -4.87 -16.32 -3.88
C ILE A 359 -3.63 -17.02 -4.47
N ARG A 360 -2.61 -16.23 -4.80
CA ARG A 360 -1.31 -16.70 -5.29
C ARG A 360 -0.26 -16.37 -4.25
N ILE A 361 0.51 -17.36 -3.84
CA ILE A 361 1.35 -17.26 -2.66
C ILE A 361 2.74 -17.76 -2.96
N HIS A 362 3.71 -16.93 -2.64
CA HIS A 362 5.10 -17.34 -2.55
C HIS A 362 5.45 -17.68 -1.10
N GLY A 363 5.39 -18.98 -0.77
CA GLY A 363 5.82 -19.49 0.53
C GLY A 363 7.34 -19.64 0.61
N GLU A 364 7.91 -19.25 1.74
CA GLU A 364 9.35 -19.28 2.05
C GLU A 364 9.64 -20.20 3.25
N GLY A 365 8.83 -21.26 3.42
CA GLY A 365 8.99 -22.28 4.46
C GLY A 365 7.99 -22.20 5.61
N GLN A 366 6.94 -21.38 5.50
CA GLN A 366 5.88 -21.28 6.50
C GLN A 366 5.08 -22.59 6.59
N ARG A 367 4.73 -22.97 7.82
CA ARG A 367 4.08 -24.27 8.12
C ARG A 367 2.56 -24.24 8.03
N GLN A 368 1.97 -23.06 8.00
CA GLN A 368 0.52 -22.88 8.12
C GLN A 368 0.05 -21.85 7.12
N PHE A 369 -1.06 -22.17 6.47
CA PHE A 369 -1.71 -21.30 5.50
C PHE A 369 -2.83 -20.47 6.15
N ILE A 370 -3.75 -21.12 6.85
CA ILE A 370 -4.84 -20.47 7.59
C ILE A 370 -4.82 -20.98 9.02
N ARG A 371 -5.07 -20.08 9.98
CA ARG A 371 -5.30 -20.43 11.38
C ARG A 371 -6.61 -19.80 11.84
N LEU A 372 -7.53 -20.64 12.31
CA LEU A 372 -8.74 -20.22 13.01
C LEU A 372 -8.56 -20.53 14.51
N ARG A 373 -8.67 -19.52 15.36
CA ARG A 373 -8.50 -19.64 16.81
C ARG A 373 -9.44 -18.70 17.56
N PRO A 374 -10.59 -19.16 18.06
CA PRO A 374 -11.37 -18.34 18.99
C PRO A 374 -10.54 -18.02 20.24
N VAL A 375 -10.69 -16.80 20.76
CA VAL A 375 -9.96 -16.34 21.95
C VAL A 375 -10.89 -15.64 22.93
N VAL A 376 -10.54 -15.73 24.21
CA VAL A 376 -11.02 -14.74 25.19
C VAL A 376 -10.05 -13.58 25.10
N ASN A 377 -10.55 -12.36 24.87
CA ASN A 377 -9.67 -11.21 24.70
C ASN A 377 -8.83 -11.00 25.95
N GLN A 378 -7.53 -10.76 25.75
CA GLN A 378 -6.58 -10.48 26.82
C GLN A 378 -6.46 -8.98 26.97
N TYR A 379 -7.39 -8.35 27.68
CA TYR A 379 -7.30 -6.93 28.05
C TYR A 379 -7.71 -6.67 29.48
#